data_AF-A0A255STI4-F1
#
_entry.id   AF-A0A255STI4-F1
#
_cell.length_a   1.000
_cell.length_b   1.000
_cell.length_c   1.000
_cell.angle_alpha   90.00
_cell.angle_beta   90.00
_cell.angle_gamma   90.00
#
_symmetry.space_group_name_H-M   'P 1'
#
loop_
_entity.id
_entity.type
_entity.pdbx_description
1 polymer ?
#
loop_
_entity_poly.entity_id
_entity_poly.type
_entity_poly.pdbx_seq_one_letter_code
_entity_poly.pdbx_strand_id
1 'polypeptide(L)'
;MQPKWINQSGTSLALTRIKLAQMDGIEIKQPQLLNQLFERKSQNLFESRCVAGLKVDDLDGDTFVQCRKVKTREGGGHPWGLLSDMDLLRSCQLVRSGKDDSCSLTYAALLLFGTEESIVRYMPRYRIECVFRNYTYDDYISGKDYGTRYDDRLTLRCNLQKAYIQIMAFVQRYLPDRFYIGEDGLTRQDLRTLLFREIVANLCVHADYSAGFASYLEIFKDRVVTRNSSRVILSAHNKVISLDQLGNYTKNPLLVRVFRELGWVEDLGSGTRKIRMYAPLYSNDSKIEIKDEAEFIFSITYAKGNDLAEGGSGKPAARRAFPSFMHEAVYVALKHYPEIKVDEILTMINTSRRTLYRIIADLRKDGFVENIGNKNHPKWNVYNG
;
A
#
# COMPACT_ATOMS: atom_id res chain seq x y z
N MET A 1 -40.08 38.84 7.14
CA MET A 1 -38.73 39.20 7.64
C MET A 1 -37.95 37.91 7.85
N GLN A 2 -36.93 37.64 7.03
CA GLN A 2 -36.05 36.47 7.20
C GLN A 2 -34.83 36.85 8.07
N PRO A 3 -34.44 36.04 9.06
CA PRO A 3 -33.22 36.32 9.82
C PRO A 3 -31.96 35.83 9.08
N LYS A 4 -31.07 36.79 8.81
CA LYS A 4 -29.69 36.62 8.35
C LYS A 4 -28.82 35.97 9.44
N TRP A 5 -28.30 34.76 9.19
CA TRP A 5 -27.07 34.26 9.83
C TRP A 5 -26.31 33.32 8.89
N ILE A 6 -25.61 33.92 7.92
CA ILE A 6 -24.41 33.33 7.34
C ILE A 6 -23.26 33.85 8.20
N ASN A 7 -22.53 32.96 8.87
CA ASN A 7 -21.25 33.34 9.45
C ASN A 7 -20.13 32.46 8.91
N GLN A 8 -19.11 33.17 8.45
CA GLN A 8 -17.86 32.72 7.87
C GLN A 8 -17.04 31.97 8.93
N SER A 9 -16.94 30.65 8.78
CA SER A 9 -15.87 29.81 9.32
C SER A 9 -16.16 28.39 8.85
N GLY A 10 -15.13 27.60 8.58
CA GLY A 10 -15.26 26.20 8.18
C GLY A 10 -15.76 25.31 9.33
N THR A 11 -16.88 25.65 9.96
CA THR A 11 -17.55 24.84 10.97
C THR A 11 -18.18 23.66 10.26
N SER A 12 -17.60 22.48 10.49
CA SER A 12 -18.14 21.18 10.08
C SER A 12 -19.66 21.13 10.27
N LEU A 13 -20.40 20.67 9.25
CA LEU A 13 -21.83 20.35 9.32
C LEU A 13 -22.20 19.52 10.58
N ALA A 14 -21.25 18.75 11.13
CA ALA A 14 -21.40 18.03 12.38
C ALA A 14 -21.53 18.96 13.60
N LEU A 15 -20.72 20.02 13.69
CA LEU A 15 -20.81 21.00 14.79
C LEU A 15 -22.13 21.78 14.74
N THR A 16 -22.62 22.08 13.54
CA THR A 16 -23.92 22.74 13.36
C THR A 16 -25.07 21.82 13.78
N ARG A 17 -25.00 20.52 13.45
CA ARG A 17 -26.01 19.53 13.85
C ARG A 17 -25.95 19.14 15.33
N ILE A 18 -24.75 19.10 15.92
CA ILE A 18 -24.57 18.92 17.37
C ILE A 18 -25.18 20.10 18.13
N LYS A 19 -24.95 21.34 17.65
CA LYS A 19 -25.60 22.53 18.22
C LYS A 19 -27.11 22.49 18.08
N LEU A 20 -27.65 22.07 16.93
CA LEU A 20 -29.09 21.89 16.72
C LEU A 20 -29.68 20.81 17.65
N ALA A 21 -29.03 19.66 17.79
CA ALA A 21 -29.48 18.60 18.68
C ALA A 21 -29.44 19.00 20.17
N GLN A 22 -28.44 19.78 20.58
CA GLN A 22 -28.37 20.36 21.92
C GLN A 22 -29.46 21.43 22.15
N MET A 23 -29.82 22.19 21.10
CA MET A 23 -30.93 23.15 21.13
C MET A 23 -32.30 22.46 21.22
N ASP A 24 -32.43 21.25 20.64
CA ASP A 24 -33.65 20.42 20.72
C ASP A 24 -33.72 19.57 22.02
N GLY A 25 -32.85 19.82 23.00
CA GLY A 25 -32.87 19.14 24.30
C GLY A 25 -32.32 17.71 24.30
N ILE A 26 -31.65 17.27 23.22
CA ILE A 26 -31.03 15.95 23.12
C ILE A 26 -29.60 16.03 23.68
N GLU A 27 -29.37 15.41 24.84
CA GLU A 27 -28.07 15.40 25.50
C GLU A 27 -27.10 14.41 24.83
N ILE A 28 -26.14 14.93 24.05
CA ILE A 28 -25.09 14.12 23.41
C ILE A 28 -23.98 13.84 24.41
N LYS A 29 -24.01 12.65 25.01
CA LYS A 29 -23.06 12.22 26.07
C LYS A 29 -21.61 12.03 25.61
N GLN A 30 -21.37 11.88 24.30
CA GLN A 30 -20.03 11.65 23.73
C GLN A 30 -19.85 12.36 22.37
N PRO A 31 -19.61 13.69 22.37
CA PRO A 31 -19.48 14.46 21.14
C PRO A 31 -18.27 14.05 20.28
N GLN A 32 -17.19 13.52 20.88
CA GLN A 32 -16.06 12.97 20.12
C GLN A 32 -16.44 11.72 19.32
N LEU A 33 -17.18 10.79 19.92
CA LEU A 33 -17.63 9.56 19.26
C LEU A 33 -18.61 9.87 18.12
N LEU A 34 -19.47 10.87 18.33
CA LEU A 34 -20.41 11.34 17.32
C LEU A 34 -19.69 12.04 16.15
N ASN A 35 -18.67 12.85 16.42
CA ASN A 35 -17.82 13.42 15.37
C ASN A 35 -17.07 12.34 14.59
N GLN A 36 -16.54 11.31 15.25
CA GLN A 36 -15.94 10.16 14.57
C GLN A 36 -16.96 9.41 13.70
N LEU A 37 -18.19 9.20 14.19
CA LEU A 37 -19.28 8.60 13.41
C LEU A 37 -19.68 9.47 12.21
N PHE A 38 -19.71 10.80 12.37
CA PHE A 38 -19.96 11.73 11.27
C PHE A 38 -18.80 11.78 10.29
N GLU A 39 -17.53 11.76 10.71
CA GLU A 39 -16.38 11.67 9.80
C GLU A 39 -16.31 10.31 9.09
N ARG A 40 -16.80 9.23 9.72
CA ARG A 40 -16.96 7.91 9.11
C ARG A 40 -18.11 7.84 8.08
N LYS A 41 -19.22 8.56 8.32
CA LYS A 41 -20.36 8.68 7.37
C LYS A 41 -20.20 9.82 6.35
N SER A 42 -19.31 10.77 6.62
CA SER A 42 -19.08 11.94 5.79
C SER A 42 -18.24 11.55 4.59
N GLN A 43 -18.73 11.90 3.40
CA GLN A 43 -17.97 11.88 2.16
C GLN A 43 -16.76 12.86 2.15
N ASN A 44 -16.47 13.57 3.25
CA ASN A 44 -15.36 14.51 3.35
C ASN A 44 -14.04 13.79 3.68
N LEU A 45 -13.49 13.23 2.63
CA LEU A 45 -12.11 12.76 2.48
C LEU A 45 -11.11 13.79 3.06
N PHE A 46 -10.28 13.39 4.02
CA PHE A 46 -9.35 14.28 4.74
C PHE A 46 -8.36 14.94 3.78
N GLU A 47 -7.79 14.14 2.90
CA GLU A 47 -6.81 14.53 1.89
C GLU A 47 -7.37 15.55 0.88
N SER A 48 -8.71 15.64 0.75
CA SER A 48 -9.36 16.61 -0.13
C SER A 48 -9.58 17.99 0.49
N ARG A 49 -9.42 18.12 1.81
CA ARG A 49 -9.60 19.39 2.56
C ARG A 49 -8.46 20.36 2.20
N CYS A 50 -8.79 21.64 2.09
CA CYS A 50 -7.80 22.70 1.85
C CYS A 50 -6.96 22.97 3.10
N VAL A 51 -5.67 23.23 2.93
CA VAL A 51 -4.75 23.66 3.99
C VAL A 51 -4.67 25.19 3.98
N ALA A 52 -5.10 25.82 5.06
CA ALA A 52 -5.11 27.27 5.16
C ALA A 52 -3.67 27.81 5.16
N GLY A 53 -3.38 28.72 4.23
CA GLY A 53 -2.08 29.40 4.13
C GLY A 53 -0.95 28.58 3.50
N LEU A 54 -1.20 27.36 3.03
CA LEU A 54 -0.21 26.56 2.32
C LEU A 54 0.05 27.14 0.93
N LYS A 55 1.31 27.40 0.61
CA LYS A 55 1.75 27.93 -0.69
C LYS A 55 2.51 26.89 -1.49
N VAL A 56 2.78 27.21 -2.76
CA VAL A 56 3.60 26.35 -3.64
C VAL A 56 5.04 26.26 -3.13
N ASP A 57 5.57 27.35 -2.55
CA ASP A 57 6.91 27.40 -1.97
C ASP A 57 7.08 26.50 -0.72
N ASP A 58 5.97 26.10 -0.10
CA ASP A 58 5.96 25.13 1.01
C ASP A 58 6.04 23.67 0.49
N LEU A 59 6.07 23.47 -0.84
CA LEU A 59 6.22 22.19 -1.51
C LEU A 59 7.66 21.98 -1.99
N ASP A 60 8.07 20.72 -2.00
CA ASP A 60 9.39 20.23 -2.29
C ASP A 60 9.60 20.04 -3.79
N GLY A 61 10.36 20.96 -4.39
CA GLY A 61 10.70 20.97 -5.81
C GLY A 61 11.36 19.67 -6.30
N ASP A 62 12.17 19.01 -5.46
CA ASP A 62 12.84 17.75 -5.83
C ASP A 62 11.84 16.64 -6.10
N THR A 63 10.73 16.64 -5.35
CA THR A 63 9.67 15.65 -5.50
C THR A 63 8.93 15.82 -6.84
N PHE A 64 8.73 17.05 -7.30
CA PHE A 64 8.21 17.32 -8.65
C PHE A 64 9.18 16.85 -9.75
N VAL A 65 10.47 17.17 -9.60
CA VAL A 65 11.50 16.72 -10.54
C VAL A 65 11.54 15.20 -10.64
N GLN A 66 11.39 14.49 -9.51
CA GLN A 66 11.33 13.04 -9.50
C GLN A 66 10.11 12.50 -10.25
N CYS A 67 8.91 13.06 -10.01
CA CYS A 67 7.68 12.68 -10.73
C CYS A 67 7.87 12.77 -12.26
N ARG A 68 8.44 13.89 -12.72
CA ARG A 68 8.75 14.11 -14.14
C ARG A 68 9.72 13.07 -14.67
N LYS A 69 10.82 12.82 -13.95
CA LYS A 69 11.85 11.85 -14.35
C LYS A 69 11.30 10.43 -14.48
N VAL A 70 10.47 9.99 -13.54
CA VAL A 70 9.82 8.66 -13.60
C VAL A 70 9.00 8.56 -14.89
N LYS A 71 8.18 9.58 -15.17
CA LYS A 71 7.28 9.57 -16.31
C LYS A 71 7.95 9.73 -17.68
N THR A 72 9.03 10.49 -17.77
CA THR A 72 9.79 10.61 -19.02
C THR A 72 10.50 9.30 -19.37
N ARG A 73 10.90 8.50 -18.37
CA ARG A 73 11.60 7.21 -18.58
C ARG A 73 10.69 6.08 -19.06
N GLU A 74 9.42 6.09 -18.68
CA GLU A 74 8.46 5.04 -19.06
C GLU A 74 8.07 5.07 -20.56
N GLY A 75 8.48 6.12 -21.30
CA GLY A 75 8.10 6.30 -22.69
C GLY A 75 6.62 6.72 -22.85
N GLY A 76 6.26 7.22 -24.03
CA GLY A 76 4.86 7.56 -24.33
C GLY A 76 4.43 9.00 -24.06
N GLY A 77 5.35 9.92 -23.75
CA GLY A 77 5.07 11.37 -23.75
C GLY A 77 4.03 11.80 -22.71
N HIS A 78 4.16 11.30 -21.47
CA HIS A 78 3.22 11.65 -20.39
C HIS A 78 3.19 13.18 -20.16
N PRO A 79 1.99 13.81 -19.99
CA PRO A 79 1.86 15.26 -19.89
C PRO A 79 2.76 15.89 -18.82
N TRP A 80 2.96 15.20 -17.68
CA TRP A 80 3.76 15.69 -16.57
C TRP A 80 5.18 16.14 -16.93
N GLY A 81 5.79 15.56 -17.98
CA GLY A 81 7.13 15.96 -18.42
C GLY A 81 7.22 17.43 -18.85
N LEU A 82 6.11 18.02 -19.29
CA LEU A 82 6.04 19.39 -19.82
C LEU A 82 5.26 20.37 -18.92
N LEU A 83 4.54 19.86 -17.91
CA LEU A 83 3.71 20.70 -17.04
C LEU A 83 4.55 21.47 -16.02
N SER A 84 4.12 22.71 -15.74
CA SER A 84 4.55 23.46 -14.55
C SER A 84 4.16 22.73 -13.26
N ASP A 85 4.78 23.06 -12.12
CA ASP A 85 4.44 22.43 -10.83
C ASP A 85 2.94 22.63 -10.52
N MET A 86 2.41 23.82 -10.78
CA MET A 86 1.00 24.13 -10.57
C MET A 86 0.06 23.36 -11.49
N ASP A 87 0.42 23.19 -12.76
CA ASP A 87 -0.42 22.43 -13.69
C ASP A 87 -0.37 20.93 -13.41
N LEU A 88 0.77 20.42 -12.93
CA LEU A 88 0.88 19.06 -12.42
C LEU A 88 -0.07 18.86 -11.23
N LEU A 89 -0.04 19.76 -10.24
CA LEU A 89 -0.95 19.70 -9.09
C LEU A 89 -2.43 19.74 -9.51
N ARG A 90 -2.79 20.60 -10.49
CA ARG A 90 -4.15 20.68 -11.04
C ARG A 90 -4.55 19.39 -11.76
N SER A 91 -3.67 18.80 -12.57
CA SER A 91 -3.93 17.53 -13.26
C SER A 91 -4.25 16.40 -12.29
N CYS A 92 -3.64 16.44 -11.09
CA CYS A 92 -3.85 15.48 -10.02
C CYS A 92 -5.04 15.82 -9.10
N GLN A 93 -5.77 16.92 -9.35
CA GLN A 93 -6.85 17.43 -8.49
C GLN A 93 -6.41 17.78 -7.05
N LEU A 94 -5.15 18.21 -6.91
CA LEU A 94 -4.55 18.62 -5.63
C LEU A 94 -4.76 20.10 -5.30
N VAL A 95 -5.41 20.84 -6.22
CA VAL A 95 -5.75 22.25 -6.08
C VAL A 95 -7.27 22.39 -6.09
N ARG A 96 -7.81 23.21 -5.19
CA ARG A 96 -9.20 23.65 -5.21
C ARG A 96 -9.28 25.11 -5.61
N SER A 97 -10.10 25.40 -6.62
CA SER A 97 -10.42 26.78 -7.01
C SER A 97 -11.50 27.33 -6.08
N GLY A 98 -11.22 28.48 -5.48
CA GLY A 98 -12.18 29.30 -4.74
C GLY A 98 -13.07 30.10 -5.69
N LYS A 99 -14.10 30.75 -5.12
CA LYS A 99 -15.03 31.60 -5.89
C LYS A 99 -14.37 32.89 -6.41
N ASP A 100 -13.30 33.34 -5.75
CA ASP A 100 -12.62 34.60 -6.01
C ASP A 100 -11.28 34.38 -6.76
N ASP A 101 -11.22 33.37 -7.63
CA ASP A 101 -10.01 32.94 -8.36
C ASP A 101 -8.81 32.52 -7.48
N SER A 102 -9.00 32.49 -6.16
CA SER A 102 -8.03 32.01 -5.18
C SER A 102 -7.89 30.50 -5.27
N CYS A 103 -6.67 30.00 -5.48
CA CYS A 103 -6.37 28.58 -5.44
C CYS A 103 -5.93 28.17 -4.04
N SER A 104 -6.49 27.09 -3.51
CA SER A 104 -6.09 26.49 -2.24
C SER A 104 -5.53 25.09 -2.44
N LEU A 105 -4.38 24.81 -1.86
CA LEU A 105 -3.76 23.49 -1.88
C LEU A 105 -4.42 22.56 -0.85
N THR A 106 -4.53 21.28 -1.19
CA THR A 106 -5.16 20.28 -0.30
C THR A 106 -4.15 19.57 0.62
N TYR A 107 -4.65 18.86 1.62
CA TYR A 107 -3.79 17.98 2.44
C TYR A 107 -3.13 16.88 1.59
N ALA A 108 -3.75 16.43 0.49
CA ALA A 108 -3.10 15.53 -0.45
C ALA A 108 -1.87 16.19 -1.11
N ALA A 109 -1.94 17.48 -1.46
CA ALA A 109 -0.78 18.23 -1.99
C ALA A 109 0.36 18.26 -0.95
N LEU A 110 0.03 18.59 0.30
CA LEU A 110 1.00 18.61 1.40
C LEU A 110 1.61 17.22 1.66
N LEU A 111 0.79 16.17 1.71
CA LEU A 111 1.27 14.82 1.97
C LEU A 111 2.14 14.27 0.83
N LEU A 112 1.83 14.60 -0.43
CA LEU A 112 2.55 14.08 -1.59
C LEU A 112 3.78 14.90 -1.97
N PHE A 113 3.76 16.21 -1.73
CA PHE A 113 4.77 17.15 -2.21
C PHE A 113 5.28 18.11 -1.14
N GLY A 114 4.82 18.08 0.10
CA GLY A 114 5.29 19.01 1.14
C GLY A 114 6.78 18.87 1.43
N THR A 115 7.43 19.98 1.79
CA THR A 115 8.73 19.93 2.47
C THR A 115 8.58 19.36 3.88
N GLU A 116 9.68 18.91 4.49
CA GLU A 116 9.65 18.39 5.86
C GLU A 116 9.19 19.47 6.85
N GLU A 117 9.63 20.71 6.66
CA GLU A 117 9.24 21.86 7.47
C GLU A 117 7.73 22.12 7.39
N SER A 118 7.17 22.07 6.19
CA SER A 118 5.74 22.28 5.95
C SER A 118 4.91 21.15 6.56
N ILE A 119 5.35 19.90 6.40
CA ILE A 119 4.68 18.76 7.00
C ILE A 119 4.69 18.86 8.52
N VAL A 120 5.81 19.23 9.14
CA VAL A 120 5.88 19.44 10.59
C VAL A 120 4.98 20.60 11.03
N ARG A 121 4.95 21.70 10.26
CA ARG A 121 4.11 22.88 10.55
C ARG A 121 2.62 22.56 10.54
N TYR A 122 2.14 21.90 9.49
CA TYR A 122 0.70 21.66 9.28
C TYR A 122 0.23 20.32 9.86
N MET A 123 1.12 19.34 10.01
CA MET A 123 0.83 17.98 10.48
C MET A 123 1.89 17.49 11.49
N PRO A 124 2.07 18.14 12.66
CA PRO A 124 3.16 17.83 13.60
C PRO A 124 3.14 16.40 14.14
N ARG A 125 1.97 15.74 14.14
CA ARG A 125 1.82 14.35 14.58
C ARG A 125 2.10 13.31 13.48
N TYR A 126 2.14 13.72 12.21
CA TYR A 126 2.46 12.83 11.09
C TYR A 126 3.86 12.25 11.28
N ARG A 127 3.94 10.92 11.21
CA ARG A 127 5.19 10.18 11.11
C ARG A 127 4.94 8.75 10.62
N ILE A 128 5.92 8.20 9.92
CA ILE A 128 6.01 6.78 9.60
C ILE A 128 7.25 6.23 10.30
N GLU A 129 7.13 5.12 10.99
CA GLU A 129 8.19 4.50 11.76
C GLU A 129 8.56 3.17 11.10
N CYS A 130 9.79 3.04 10.61
CA CYS A 130 10.34 1.76 10.22
C CYS A 130 11.22 1.23 11.35
N VAL A 131 11.01 -0.01 11.76
CA VAL A 131 11.72 -0.60 12.90
C VAL A 131 12.21 -1.98 12.51
N PHE A 132 13.48 -2.25 12.75
CA PHE A 132 14.07 -3.57 12.59
C PHE A 132 14.35 -4.20 13.96
N ARG A 133 14.03 -5.48 14.07
CA ARG A 133 14.22 -6.31 15.26
C ARG A 133 14.79 -7.66 14.85
N ASN A 134 15.99 -7.97 15.30
CA ASN A 134 16.70 -9.20 14.97
C ASN A 134 16.28 -10.38 15.87
N TYR A 135 14.97 -10.54 16.07
CA TYR A 135 14.36 -11.67 16.78
C TYR A 135 12.99 -11.99 16.18
N THR A 136 12.41 -13.12 16.59
CA THR A 136 11.16 -13.62 16.01
C THR A 136 9.96 -12.84 16.52
N TYR A 137 8.88 -12.80 15.73
CA TYR A 137 7.64 -12.16 16.14
C TYR A 137 6.97 -12.85 17.35
N ASP A 138 7.18 -14.16 17.52
CA ASP A 138 6.65 -14.88 18.68
C ASP A 138 7.41 -14.51 19.97
N ASP A 139 8.71 -14.29 19.90
CA ASP A 139 9.50 -13.77 21.03
C ASP A 139 9.05 -12.35 21.41
N TYR A 140 8.72 -11.52 20.42
CA TYR A 140 8.13 -10.19 20.64
C TYR A 140 6.82 -10.24 21.41
N ILE A 141 5.87 -11.08 20.96
CA ILE A 141 4.55 -11.17 21.60
C ILE A 141 4.64 -11.84 22.97
N SER A 142 5.50 -12.84 23.15
CA SER A 142 5.64 -13.56 24.42
C SER A 142 6.31 -12.74 25.52
N GLY A 143 6.79 -11.53 25.21
CA GLY A 143 7.41 -10.64 26.20
C GLY A 143 8.71 -11.22 26.77
N LYS A 144 9.37 -12.15 26.05
CA LYS A 144 10.69 -12.68 26.42
C LYS A 144 11.80 -11.62 26.31
N ASP A 145 11.46 -10.44 25.80
CA ASP A 145 12.33 -9.28 25.70
C ASP A 145 12.17 -8.35 26.91
N TYR A 146 13.27 -8.12 27.64
CA TYR A 146 13.37 -7.20 28.78
C TYR A 146 13.75 -5.77 28.38
N GLY A 147 13.84 -5.43 27.09
CA GLY A 147 14.16 -4.07 26.68
C GLY A 147 13.56 -3.71 25.33
N THR A 148 12.88 -2.57 25.28
CA THR A 148 12.30 -1.88 24.12
C THR A 148 13.33 -1.50 23.02
N ARG A 149 14.37 -2.30 22.80
CA ARG A 149 15.49 -2.02 21.90
C ARG A 149 15.14 -2.55 20.52
N TYR A 150 14.99 -1.61 19.60
CA TYR A 150 15.09 -1.87 18.17
C TYR A 150 16.57 -1.97 17.79
N ASP A 151 16.89 -2.77 16.79
CA ASP A 151 18.25 -2.87 16.24
C ASP A 151 18.53 -1.72 15.28
N ASP A 152 17.52 -1.31 14.52
CA ASP A 152 17.52 -0.07 13.73
C ASP A 152 16.12 0.56 13.73
N ARG A 153 16.08 1.89 13.62
CA ARG A 153 14.84 2.65 13.50
C ARG A 153 15.02 3.83 12.57
N LEU A 154 14.08 3.98 11.65
CA LEU A 154 13.96 5.11 10.75
C LEU A 154 12.62 5.81 10.98
N THR A 155 12.67 7.05 11.47
CA THR A 155 11.48 7.90 11.64
C THR A 155 11.37 8.87 10.48
N LEU A 156 10.28 8.77 9.72
CA LEU A 156 10.02 9.56 8.52
C LEU A 156 8.99 10.64 8.80
N ARG A 157 9.34 11.90 8.51
CA ARG A 157 8.47 13.08 8.59
C ARG A 157 8.48 13.89 7.30
N CYS A 158 8.76 13.22 6.19
CA CYS A 158 8.80 13.77 4.84
C CYS A 158 7.54 13.39 4.05
N ASN A 159 7.40 13.94 2.85
CA ASN A 159 6.28 13.62 1.98
C ASN A 159 6.26 12.12 1.62
N LEU A 160 5.08 11.62 1.23
CA LEU A 160 4.83 10.21 0.98
C LEU A 160 5.67 9.64 -0.16
N GLN A 161 6.13 10.45 -1.10
CA GLN A 161 7.00 9.99 -2.17
C GLN A 161 8.40 9.67 -1.65
N LYS A 162 9.00 10.61 -0.90
CA LYS A 162 10.28 10.40 -0.22
C LYS A 162 10.16 9.27 0.81
N ALA A 163 9.07 9.24 1.58
CA ALA A 163 8.84 8.18 2.56
C ALA A 163 8.77 6.81 1.89
N TYR A 164 8.00 6.65 0.81
CA TYR A 164 7.90 5.40 0.06
C TYR A 164 9.28 4.85 -0.37
N ILE A 165 10.13 5.71 -0.96
CA ILE A 165 11.48 5.31 -1.41
C ILE A 165 12.34 4.87 -0.22
N GLN A 166 12.32 5.64 0.88
CA GLN A 166 13.11 5.34 2.06
C GLN A 166 12.65 4.05 2.75
N ILE A 167 11.35 3.80 2.80
CA ILE A 167 10.77 2.54 3.32
C ILE A 167 11.22 1.37 2.44
N MET A 168 11.15 1.48 1.11
CA MET A 168 11.61 0.43 0.20
C MET A 168 13.11 0.14 0.36
N ALA A 169 13.94 1.16 0.58
CA ALA A 169 15.35 0.99 0.89
C ALA A 169 15.57 0.28 2.24
N PHE A 170 14.76 0.59 3.24
CA PHE A 170 14.76 -0.09 4.54
C PHE A 170 14.41 -1.58 4.40
N VAL A 171 13.37 -1.89 3.61
CA VAL A 171 12.98 -3.26 3.27
C VAL A 171 14.13 -4.00 2.58
N GLN A 172 14.74 -3.42 1.56
CA GLN A 172 15.87 -4.04 0.84
C GLN A 172 17.10 -4.25 1.72
N ARG A 173 17.30 -3.40 2.74
CA ARG A 173 18.43 -3.54 3.67
C ARG A 173 18.27 -4.73 4.60
N TYR A 174 17.07 -4.93 5.16
CA TYR A 174 16.84 -5.90 6.24
C TYR A 174 16.24 -7.23 5.79
N LEU A 175 15.64 -7.29 4.61
CA LEU A 175 15.07 -8.52 4.09
C LEU A 175 16.07 -9.32 3.24
N PRO A 176 16.06 -10.66 3.36
CA PRO A 176 16.89 -11.54 2.53
C PRO A 176 16.76 -11.26 1.03
N ASP A 177 17.89 -11.06 0.36
CA ASP A 177 17.94 -10.86 -1.09
C ASP A 177 17.56 -12.14 -1.81
N ARG A 178 16.31 -12.17 -2.30
CA ARG A 178 15.80 -13.22 -3.18
C ARG A 178 15.46 -12.59 -4.50
N PHE A 179 16.06 -13.10 -5.57
CA PHE A 179 15.86 -12.59 -6.92
C PHE A 179 15.56 -13.71 -7.89
N TYR A 180 15.03 -13.34 -9.04
CA TYR A 180 14.95 -14.23 -10.19
C TYR A 180 15.46 -13.56 -11.45
N ILE A 181 15.76 -14.38 -12.45
CA ILE A 181 16.21 -13.94 -13.76
C ILE A 181 14.98 -13.91 -14.68
N GLY A 182 14.74 -12.77 -15.31
CA GLY A 182 13.65 -12.56 -16.25
C GLY A 182 13.83 -13.34 -17.55
N GLU A 183 12.88 -13.21 -18.45
CA GLU A 183 12.82 -14.00 -19.69
C GLU A 183 14.04 -13.90 -20.60
N ASP A 184 14.67 -12.73 -20.61
CA ASP A 184 15.83 -12.44 -21.44
C ASP A 184 17.12 -13.10 -20.92
N GLY A 185 17.06 -13.76 -19.74
CA GLY A 185 18.22 -14.38 -19.11
C GLY A 185 19.19 -13.37 -18.51
N LEU A 186 18.89 -12.07 -18.58
CA LEU A 186 19.80 -10.97 -18.21
C LEU A 186 19.20 -10.06 -17.14
N THR A 187 17.88 -9.89 -17.12
CA THR A 187 17.20 -9.02 -16.16
C THR A 187 17.07 -9.69 -14.79
N ARG A 188 17.78 -9.16 -13.80
CA ARG A 188 17.60 -9.58 -12.40
C ARG A 188 16.43 -8.81 -11.78
N GLN A 189 15.40 -9.53 -11.35
CA GLN A 189 14.26 -8.95 -10.63
C GLN A 189 14.32 -9.31 -9.15
N ASP A 190 14.30 -8.27 -8.30
CA ASP A 190 14.30 -8.41 -6.84
C ASP A 190 12.88 -8.68 -6.32
N LEU A 191 12.66 -9.86 -5.73
CA LEU A 191 11.34 -10.25 -5.21
C LEU A 191 10.91 -9.39 -4.02
N ARG A 192 11.86 -8.85 -3.25
CA ARG A 192 11.54 -7.91 -2.17
C ARG A 192 10.87 -6.68 -2.77
N THR A 193 11.43 -6.17 -3.86
CA THR A 193 10.89 -4.99 -4.53
C THR A 193 9.49 -5.27 -5.09
N LEU A 194 9.28 -6.40 -5.76
CA LEU A 194 7.99 -6.75 -6.33
C LEU A 194 6.90 -6.98 -5.28
N LEU A 195 7.23 -7.68 -4.20
CA LEU A 195 6.29 -8.01 -3.11
C LEU A 195 5.98 -6.79 -2.25
N PHE A 196 7.01 -6.07 -1.79
CA PHE A 196 6.83 -4.98 -0.84
C PHE A 196 6.47 -3.66 -1.48
N ARG A 197 6.64 -3.47 -2.80
CA ARG A 197 6.15 -2.28 -3.51
C ARG A 197 4.67 -2.03 -3.19
N GLU A 198 3.85 -3.06 -3.32
CA GLU A 198 2.40 -2.96 -3.07
C GLU A 198 2.10 -2.81 -1.58
N ILE A 199 2.79 -3.55 -0.71
CA ILE A 199 2.59 -3.50 0.75
C ILE A 199 2.92 -2.10 1.29
N VAL A 200 4.06 -1.53 0.90
CA VAL A 200 4.52 -0.21 1.33
C VAL A 200 3.66 0.89 0.71
N ALA A 201 3.25 0.76 -0.55
CA ALA A 201 2.34 1.71 -1.15
C ALA A 201 0.98 1.72 -0.43
N ASN A 202 0.45 0.55 -0.08
CA ASN A 202 -0.78 0.42 0.69
C ASN A 202 -0.67 1.05 2.08
N LEU A 203 0.46 0.85 2.76
CA LEU A 203 0.75 1.53 4.03
C LEU A 203 0.66 3.07 3.88
N CYS A 204 1.21 3.63 2.80
CA CYS A 204 1.21 5.06 2.54
C CYS A 204 -0.17 5.62 2.15
N VAL A 205 -0.93 4.93 1.29
CA VAL A 205 -2.15 5.49 0.69
C VAL A 205 -3.43 5.13 1.45
N HIS A 206 -3.42 4.13 2.32
CA HIS A 206 -4.61 3.71 3.09
C HIS A 206 -4.60 4.14 4.57
N ALA A 207 -3.59 4.89 5.02
CA ALA A 207 -3.55 5.46 6.37
C ALA A 207 -4.56 6.60 6.56
N ASP A 208 -5.15 6.69 7.76
CA ASP A 208 -5.99 7.82 8.17
C ASP A 208 -5.14 8.94 8.79
N TYR A 209 -4.82 9.92 7.95
CA TYR A 209 -3.97 11.04 8.31
C TYR A 209 -4.63 12.09 9.21
N SER A 210 -5.95 12.04 9.42
CA SER A 210 -6.64 13.00 10.30
C SER A 210 -6.38 12.74 11.78
N ALA A 211 -6.18 11.47 12.17
CA ALA A 211 -6.04 11.06 13.55
C ALA A 211 -4.66 11.44 14.14
N GLY A 212 -3.63 11.53 13.29
CA GLY A 212 -2.25 11.82 13.71
C GLY A 212 -1.60 10.66 14.47
N PHE A 213 -2.08 9.44 14.28
CA PHE A 213 -1.36 8.23 14.69
C PHE A 213 -0.23 7.93 13.71
N ALA A 214 0.86 7.37 14.25
CA ALA A 214 1.98 6.93 13.42
C ALA A 214 1.59 5.68 12.62
N SER A 215 2.14 5.56 11.42
CA SER A 215 2.15 4.30 10.68
C SER A 215 3.46 3.56 10.96
N TYR A 216 3.44 2.24 11.01
CA TYR A 216 4.59 1.41 11.34
C TYR A 216 4.86 0.39 10.24
N LEU A 217 6.14 0.23 9.87
CA LEU A 217 6.68 -0.94 9.18
C LEU A 217 7.67 -1.59 10.15
N GLU A 218 7.35 -2.76 10.65
CA GLU A 218 8.24 -3.53 11.51
C GLU A 218 8.76 -4.76 10.78
N ILE A 219 10.08 -4.93 10.79
CA ILE A 219 10.75 -6.10 10.23
C ILE A 219 11.33 -6.89 11.39
N PHE A 220 10.77 -8.06 11.62
CA PHE A 220 11.29 -9.10 12.51
C PHE A 220 12.14 -10.08 11.70
N LYS A 221 12.88 -10.94 12.39
CA LYS A 221 13.73 -11.97 11.78
C LYS A 221 12.94 -12.92 10.86
N ASP A 222 11.66 -13.14 11.15
CA ASP A 222 10.77 -14.09 10.50
C ASP A 222 9.55 -13.45 9.82
N ARG A 223 9.23 -12.20 10.15
CA ARG A 223 7.95 -11.56 9.80
C ARG A 223 8.10 -10.09 9.49
N VAL A 224 7.35 -9.59 8.51
CA VAL A 224 7.12 -8.15 8.33
C VAL A 224 5.70 -7.82 8.77
N VAL A 225 5.54 -6.75 9.53
CA VAL A 225 4.25 -6.26 10.03
C VAL A 225 4.10 -4.78 9.67
N THR A 226 3.04 -4.44 8.95
CA THR A 226 2.63 -3.04 8.74
C THR A 226 1.42 -2.73 9.61
N ARG A 227 1.45 -1.59 10.30
CA ARG A 227 0.33 -1.09 11.10
C ARG A 227 0.02 0.36 10.73
N ASN A 228 -1.24 0.67 10.49
CA ASN A 228 -1.67 2.04 10.28
C ASN A 228 -3.06 2.27 10.86
N SER A 229 -3.27 3.49 11.36
CA SER A 229 -4.62 3.93 11.72
C SER A 229 -5.49 3.92 10.47
N SER A 230 -6.66 3.31 10.61
CA SER A 230 -7.53 2.95 9.51
C SER A 230 -8.96 3.24 9.92
N ARG A 231 -9.73 3.82 8.99
CA ARG A 231 -11.19 3.83 9.12
C ARG A 231 -11.66 2.41 8.87
N VAL A 232 -12.16 1.76 9.92
CA VAL A 232 -12.71 0.40 9.89
C VAL A 232 -13.73 0.29 8.77
N ILE A 233 -13.56 -0.69 7.88
CA ILE A 233 -14.59 -1.04 6.92
C ILE A 233 -15.63 -1.86 7.69
N LEU A 234 -16.77 -1.25 8.02
CA LEU A 234 -17.91 -1.87 8.74
C LEU A 234 -18.49 -3.13 8.06
N SER A 235 -17.94 -3.57 6.93
CA SER A 235 -18.39 -4.76 6.20
C SER A 235 -17.82 -6.06 6.78
N ALA A 236 -16.71 -6.03 7.52
CA ALA A 236 -16.17 -7.22 8.16
C ALA A 236 -16.75 -7.41 9.56
N HIS A 237 -17.78 -8.26 9.68
CA HIS A 237 -18.26 -8.75 10.98
C HIS A 237 -17.26 -9.70 11.66
N ASN A 238 -16.16 -10.05 10.97
CA ASN A 238 -15.09 -10.93 11.44
C ASN A 238 -13.78 -10.15 11.63
N LYS A 239 -13.12 -10.37 12.77
CA LYS A 239 -11.86 -9.72 13.18
C LYS A 239 -10.64 -10.05 12.30
N VAL A 240 -10.73 -11.15 11.56
CA VAL A 240 -9.71 -11.61 10.60
C VAL A 240 -10.31 -11.55 9.22
N ILE A 241 -9.67 -10.81 8.33
CA ILE A 241 -10.13 -10.56 6.97
C ILE A 241 -9.22 -11.32 6.01
N SER A 242 -9.77 -12.05 5.05
CA SER A 242 -8.97 -12.63 3.97
C SER A 242 -8.61 -11.55 2.93
N LEU A 243 -7.54 -11.75 2.16
CA LEU A 243 -7.17 -10.84 1.07
C LEU A 243 -8.32 -10.58 0.07
N ASP A 244 -9.24 -11.55 -0.09
CA ASP A 244 -10.38 -11.45 -1.01
C ASP A 244 -11.54 -10.63 -0.43
N GLN A 245 -11.56 -10.42 0.88
CA GLN A 245 -12.54 -9.60 1.60
C GLN A 245 -12.10 -8.15 1.75
N LEU A 246 -10.86 -7.82 1.38
CA LEU A 246 -10.43 -6.43 1.21
C LEU A 246 -11.20 -5.84 0.03
N GLY A 247 -12.31 -5.16 0.32
CA GLY A 247 -13.12 -4.52 -0.71
C GLY A 247 -12.32 -3.50 -1.52
N ASN A 248 -12.80 -3.19 -2.72
CA ASN A 248 -12.19 -2.24 -3.66
C ASN A 248 -12.31 -0.76 -3.22
N TYR A 249 -12.45 -0.49 -1.92
CA TYR A 249 -12.64 0.86 -1.42
C TYR A 249 -11.29 1.53 -1.16
N THR A 250 -11.00 2.58 -1.92
CA THR A 250 -9.83 3.43 -1.69
C THR A 250 -10.14 4.49 -0.64
N LYS A 251 -9.34 4.54 0.43
CA LYS A 251 -9.54 5.49 1.54
C LYS A 251 -9.09 6.90 1.19
N ASN A 252 -8.00 7.05 0.44
CA ASN A 252 -7.47 8.33 -0.01
C ASN A 252 -7.31 8.33 -1.54
N PRO A 253 -8.39 8.51 -2.33
CA PRO A 253 -8.33 8.43 -3.80
C PRO A 253 -7.36 9.41 -4.46
N LEU A 254 -7.14 10.60 -3.88
CA LEU A 254 -6.16 11.55 -4.42
C LEU A 254 -4.71 11.04 -4.27
N LEU A 255 -4.40 10.38 -3.15
CA LEU A 255 -3.08 9.78 -2.92
C LEU A 255 -2.85 8.58 -3.84
N VAL A 256 -3.84 7.67 -3.93
CA VAL A 256 -3.78 6.51 -4.83
C VAL A 256 -3.63 6.92 -6.27
N ARG A 257 -4.30 8.01 -6.71
CA ARG A 257 -4.14 8.51 -8.07
C ARG A 257 -2.69 8.81 -8.39
N VAL A 258 -2.01 9.61 -7.55
CA VAL A 258 -0.61 9.98 -7.80
C VAL A 258 0.31 8.76 -7.71
N PHE A 259 0.09 7.86 -6.74
CA PHE A 259 0.86 6.62 -6.63
C PHE A 259 0.66 5.66 -7.82
N ARG A 260 -0.54 5.63 -8.39
CA ARG A 260 -0.85 4.87 -9.61
C ARG A 260 -0.13 5.46 -10.81
N GLU A 261 -0.20 6.77 -10.96
CA GLU A 261 0.58 7.44 -11.99
C GLU A 261 2.06 7.10 -11.78
N LEU A 262 2.63 7.18 -10.58
CA LEU A 262 4.03 6.80 -10.35
C LEU A 262 4.37 5.30 -10.53
N GLY A 263 3.39 4.44 -10.86
CA GLY A 263 3.60 3.00 -11.08
C GLY A 263 3.85 2.23 -9.78
N TRP A 264 3.55 2.81 -8.63
CA TRP A 264 3.77 2.21 -7.30
C TRP A 264 2.55 1.42 -6.81
N VAL A 265 1.36 1.78 -7.28
CA VAL A 265 0.08 1.09 -7.01
C VAL A 265 -0.56 0.73 -8.34
N GLU A 266 -1.11 -0.48 -8.44
CA GLU A 266 -1.83 -0.93 -9.63
C GLU A 266 -3.36 -0.83 -9.46
N ASP A 267 -4.11 -1.15 -10.51
CA ASP A 267 -5.58 -1.02 -10.48
C ASP A 267 -6.23 -1.86 -9.38
N LEU A 268 -7.40 -1.39 -8.95
CA LEU A 268 -8.20 -1.95 -7.86
C LEU A 268 -8.35 -3.47 -7.97
N GLY A 269 -7.87 -4.21 -6.96
CA GLY A 269 -7.95 -5.67 -6.87
C GLY A 269 -6.77 -6.44 -7.46
N SER A 270 -5.81 -5.79 -8.12
CA SER A 270 -4.58 -6.43 -8.62
C SER A 270 -3.49 -6.56 -7.54
N GLY A 271 -3.41 -5.61 -6.61
CA GLY A 271 -2.41 -5.58 -5.55
C GLY A 271 -2.42 -6.81 -4.65
N THR A 272 -3.61 -7.21 -4.18
CA THR A 272 -3.78 -8.43 -3.38
C THR A 272 -3.40 -9.69 -4.16
N ARG A 273 -3.60 -9.69 -5.49
CA ARG A 273 -3.18 -10.81 -6.36
C ARG A 273 -1.68 -10.92 -6.46
N LYS A 274 -0.99 -9.79 -6.62
CA LYS A 274 0.49 -9.76 -6.64
C LYS A 274 1.08 -10.20 -5.32
N ILE A 275 0.54 -9.74 -4.18
CA ILE A 275 0.99 -10.22 -2.87
C ILE A 275 0.82 -11.74 -2.77
N ARG A 276 -0.34 -12.29 -3.16
CA ARG A 276 -0.59 -13.74 -3.13
C ARG A 276 0.32 -14.53 -4.08
N MET A 277 0.72 -13.95 -5.20
CA MET A 277 1.63 -14.57 -6.15
C MET A 277 3.09 -14.51 -5.68
N TYR A 278 3.57 -13.35 -5.26
CA TYR A 278 4.98 -13.15 -4.91
C TYR A 278 5.33 -13.64 -3.51
N ALA A 279 4.37 -13.72 -2.58
CA ALA A 279 4.64 -14.20 -1.23
C ALA A 279 5.16 -15.66 -1.19
N PRO A 280 4.52 -16.65 -1.86
CA PRO A 280 5.03 -18.03 -1.93
C PRO A 280 6.38 -18.14 -2.65
N LEU A 281 6.61 -17.28 -3.64
CA LEU A 281 7.88 -17.23 -4.39
C LEU A 281 9.01 -16.63 -3.54
N TYR A 282 8.66 -15.70 -2.65
CA TYR A 282 9.59 -15.14 -1.69
C TYR A 282 9.85 -16.12 -0.54
N SER A 283 8.86 -16.89 -0.08
CA SER A 283 9.04 -17.94 0.92
C SER A 283 7.98 -19.04 0.81
N ASN A 284 8.41 -20.31 0.79
CA ASN A 284 7.53 -21.47 0.60
C ASN A 284 6.40 -21.55 1.62
N ASP A 285 6.67 -21.15 2.87
CA ASP A 285 5.74 -21.17 4.00
C ASP A 285 5.17 -19.77 4.30
N SER A 286 5.07 -18.90 3.28
CA SER A 286 4.58 -17.54 3.50
C SER A 286 3.16 -17.55 4.06
N LYS A 287 2.99 -16.95 5.25
CA LYS A 287 1.67 -16.81 5.88
C LYS A 287 1.30 -15.34 5.94
N ILE A 288 0.17 -15.00 5.32
CA ILE A 288 -0.38 -13.64 5.31
C ILE A 288 -1.53 -13.57 6.33
N GLU A 289 -1.47 -12.59 7.22
CA GLU A 289 -2.52 -12.34 8.22
C GLU A 289 -2.93 -10.87 8.15
N ILE A 290 -4.24 -10.61 8.07
CA ILE A 290 -4.82 -9.28 8.06
C ILE A 290 -5.83 -9.16 9.20
N LYS A 291 -5.68 -8.11 10.00
CA LYS A 291 -6.59 -7.74 11.08
C LYS A 291 -7.01 -6.28 10.86
N ASP A 292 -8.31 -6.00 10.80
CA ASP A 292 -8.86 -4.64 10.69
C ASP A 292 -9.72 -4.38 11.93
N GLU A 293 -9.06 -3.94 13.01
CA GLU A 293 -9.71 -3.61 14.29
C GLU A 293 -9.61 -2.09 14.55
N ALA A 294 -9.07 -1.67 15.70
CA ALA A 294 -8.77 -0.25 15.93
C ALA A 294 -7.65 0.28 15.00
N GLU A 295 -6.78 -0.62 14.57
CA GLU A 295 -5.71 -0.40 13.59
C GLU A 295 -5.84 -1.45 12.49
N PHE A 296 -5.41 -1.08 11.28
CA PHE A 296 -5.22 -2.04 10.20
C PHE A 296 -3.82 -2.63 10.33
N ILE A 297 -3.75 -3.95 10.52
CA ILE A 297 -2.52 -4.71 10.65
C ILE A 297 -2.47 -5.70 9.51
N PHE A 298 -1.45 -5.56 8.66
CA PHE A 298 -1.08 -6.56 7.66
C PHE A 298 0.25 -7.17 8.08
N SER A 299 0.37 -8.49 8.01
CA SER A 299 1.64 -9.16 8.27
C SER A 299 1.89 -10.29 7.30
N ILE A 300 3.17 -10.49 6.99
CA ILE A 300 3.67 -11.56 6.14
C ILE A 300 4.84 -12.25 6.83
N THR A 301 4.67 -13.53 7.13
CA THR A 301 5.75 -14.39 7.63
C THR A 301 6.56 -14.89 6.43
N TYR A 302 7.88 -14.79 6.47
CA TYR A 302 8.77 -15.15 5.37
C TYR A 302 9.89 -16.11 5.75
N ALA A 303 10.03 -16.46 7.03
CA ALA A 303 10.87 -17.56 7.50
C ALA A 303 10.19 -18.23 8.69
N LYS A 304 10.43 -19.53 8.92
CA LYS A 304 10.07 -20.17 10.19
C LYS A 304 11.25 -20.07 11.17
N GLY A 305 10.97 -20.12 12.48
CA GLY A 305 11.99 -20.13 13.53
C GLY A 305 13.12 -21.16 13.31
N ASN A 306 12.83 -22.31 12.69
CA ASN A 306 13.84 -23.33 12.37
C ASN A 306 14.80 -22.94 11.24
N ASP A 307 14.36 -22.18 10.23
CA ASP A 307 15.23 -21.73 9.12
C ASP A 307 16.24 -20.65 9.59
N LEU A 308 16.01 -20.09 10.78
CA LEU A 308 16.74 -18.97 11.35
C LEU A 308 17.86 -19.39 12.30
N ALA A 309 17.99 -20.69 12.60
CA ALA A 309 19.04 -21.26 13.44
C ALA A 309 20.33 -21.59 12.66
N GLU A 310 20.24 -21.73 11.34
CA GLU A 310 21.40 -21.94 10.47
C GLU A 310 21.95 -20.59 9.96
N GLY A 311 22.85 -20.01 10.75
CA GLY A 311 23.69 -18.91 10.30
C GLY A 311 24.57 -19.36 9.12
N GLY A 312 24.15 -19.04 7.90
CA GLY A 312 24.91 -19.28 6.68
C GLY A 312 24.11 -20.08 5.67
N SER A 313 23.73 -19.43 4.55
CA SER A 313 23.23 -20.10 3.35
C SER A 313 22.23 -21.24 3.62
N GLY A 314 21.23 -21.00 4.47
CA GLY A 314 20.18 -21.98 4.75
C GLY A 314 19.59 -22.46 3.44
N LYS A 315 19.87 -23.71 3.08
CA LYS A 315 19.31 -24.34 1.88
C LYS A 315 17.79 -24.27 2.05
N PRO A 316 17.04 -23.57 1.16
CA PRO A 316 15.60 -23.58 1.27
C PRO A 316 15.13 -25.04 1.25
N ALA A 317 14.17 -25.36 2.11
CA ALA A 317 13.44 -26.63 2.08
C ALA A 317 13.24 -27.06 0.62
N ALA A 318 13.68 -28.28 0.28
CA ALA A 318 13.89 -28.78 -1.07
C ALA A 318 12.94 -28.11 -2.08
N ARG A 319 13.45 -27.09 -2.77
CA ARG A 319 12.68 -26.34 -3.77
C ARG A 319 12.17 -27.36 -4.77
N ARG A 320 10.84 -27.43 -5.00
CA ARG A 320 10.30 -28.25 -6.10
C ARG A 320 11.10 -27.89 -7.34
N ALA A 321 11.72 -28.90 -7.97
CA ALA A 321 12.67 -28.69 -9.04
C ALA A 321 11.93 -28.27 -10.32
N PHE A 322 11.50 -27.02 -10.35
CA PHE A 322 11.00 -26.39 -11.57
C PHE A 322 12.19 -26.05 -12.47
N PRO A 323 12.05 -26.23 -13.80
CA PRO A 323 13.14 -25.92 -14.75
C PRO A 323 13.63 -24.47 -14.67
N SER A 324 12.75 -23.54 -14.27
CA SER A 324 13.14 -22.17 -13.96
C SER A 324 12.18 -21.53 -12.96
N PHE A 325 12.60 -20.40 -12.38
CA PHE A 325 11.73 -19.59 -11.53
C PHE A 325 10.42 -19.18 -12.23
N MET A 326 10.47 -18.94 -13.55
CA MET A 326 9.27 -18.59 -14.31
C MET A 326 8.25 -19.74 -14.33
N HIS A 327 8.70 -21.00 -14.31
CA HIS A 327 7.80 -22.15 -14.18
C HIS A 327 7.17 -22.20 -12.78
N GLU A 328 7.94 -21.94 -11.73
CA GLU A 328 7.45 -21.82 -10.36
C GLU A 328 6.41 -20.68 -10.24
N ALA A 329 6.70 -19.52 -10.82
CA ALA A 329 5.82 -18.35 -10.83
C ALA A 329 4.49 -18.62 -11.55
N VAL A 330 4.53 -19.25 -12.73
CA VAL A 330 3.31 -19.66 -13.46
C VAL A 330 2.55 -20.73 -12.68
N TYR A 331 3.22 -21.73 -12.12
CA TYR A 331 2.60 -22.75 -11.28
C TYR A 331 1.85 -22.14 -10.09
N VAL A 332 2.50 -21.24 -9.35
CA VAL A 332 1.90 -20.54 -8.20
C VAL A 332 0.70 -19.70 -8.64
N ALA A 333 0.80 -18.98 -9.76
CA ALA A 333 -0.31 -18.20 -10.29
C ALA A 333 -1.53 -19.07 -10.62
N LEU A 334 -1.32 -20.21 -11.31
CA LEU A 334 -2.40 -21.15 -11.64
C LEU A 334 -2.98 -21.82 -10.39
N LYS A 335 -2.15 -22.10 -9.38
CA LYS A 335 -2.57 -22.73 -8.11
C LYS A 335 -3.50 -21.83 -7.31
N HIS A 336 -3.17 -20.54 -7.21
CA HIS A 336 -3.93 -19.58 -6.42
C HIS A 336 -5.08 -18.93 -7.19
N TYR A 337 -5.04 -18.94 -8.52
CA TYR A 337 -6.07 -18.43 -9.41
C TYR A 337 -6.43 -19.43 -10.51
N PRO A 338 -7.22 -20.47 -10.19
CA PRO A 338 -7.59 -21.51 -11.15
C PRO A 338 -8.30 -20.98 -12.41
N GLU A 339 -8.98 -19.84 -12.33
CA GLU A 339 -9.76 -19.25 -13.44
C GLU A 339 -9.04 -18.06 -14.11
N ILE A 340 -7.75 -17.87 -13.83
CA ILE A 340 -7.00 -16.74 -14.38
C ILE A 340 -6.90 -16.81 -15.90
N LYS A 341 -7.17 -15.68 -16.55
CA LYS A 341 -7.01 -15.54 -18.01
C LYS A 341 -5.54 -15.39 -18.36
N VAL A 342 -5.17 -15.88 -19.55
CA VAL A 342 -3.79 -15.78 -20.08
C VAL A 342 -3.29 -14.33 -20.03
N ASP A 343 -4.11 -13.37 -20.45
CA ASP A 343 -3.74 -11.94 -20.47
C ASP A 343 -3.41 -11.40 -19.07
N GLU A 344 -4.10 -11.88 -18.03
CA GLU A 344 -3.84 -11.48 -16.65
C GLU A 344 -2.51 -12.05 -16.15
N ILE A 345 -2.16 -13.28 -16.54
CA ILE A 345 -0.85 -13.87 -16.23
C ILE A 345 0.28 -13.07 -16.91
N LEU A 346 0.10 -12.68 -18.18
CA LEU A 346 1.11 -11.90 -18.91
C LEU A 346 1.46 -10.60 -18.19
N THR A 347 0.43 -9.86 -17.76
CA THR A 347 0.61 -8.59 -17.04
C THR A 347 1.20 -8.81 -15.64
N MET A 348 0.81 -9.88 -14.95
CA MET A 348 1.24 -10.13 -13.57
C MET A 348 2.72 -10.55 -13.48
N ILE A 349 3.15 -11.44 -14.39
CA ILE A 349 4.52 -11.97 -14.46
C ILE A 349 5.42 -11.10 -15.35
N ASN A 350 4.83 -10.16 -16.10
CA ASN A 350 5.50 -9.35 -17.11
C ASN A 350 6.21 -10.23 -18.15
N THR A 351 5.43 -11.10 -18.79
CA THR A 351 5.94 -12.14 -19.69
C THR A 351 5.31 -12.10 -21.10
N SER A 352 5.98 -12.65 -22.11
CA SER A 352 5.46 -12.77 -23.47
C SER A 352 4.50 -13.96 -23.62
N ARG A 353 3.49 -13.84 -24.52
CA ARG A 353 2.53 -14.92 -24.82
C ARG A 353 3.23 -16.22 -25.19
N ARG A 354 4.27 -16.14 -26.03
CA ARG A 354 5.03 -17.29 -26.50
C ARG A 354 5.69 -18.02 -25.34
N THR A 355 6.34 -17.29 -24.44
CA THR A 355 7.03 -17.87 -23.28
C THR A 355 6.03 -18.49 -22.32
N LEU A 356 4.92 -17.82 -22.03
CA LEU A 356 3.87 -18.34 -21.16
C LEU A 356 3.29 -19.66 -21.69
N TYR A 357 2.95 -19.74 -22.97
CA TYR A 357 2.42 -20.99 -23.55
C TYR A 357 3.42 -22.14 -23.52
N ARG A 358 4.72 -21.86 -23.72
CA ARG A 358 5.79 -22.85 -23.58
C ARG A 358 5.84 -23.39 -22.14
N ILE A 359 5.89 -22.49 -21.15
CA ILE A 359 5.94 -22.87 -19.73
C ILE A 359 4.71 -23.69 -19.33
N ILE A 360 3.51 -23.30 -19.77
CA ILE A 360 2.28 -24.05 -19.50
C ILE A 360 2.34 -25.44 -20.13
N ALA A 361 2.88 -25.58 -21.35
CA ALA A 361 3.04 -26.87 -22.00
C ALA A 361 4.03 -27.77 -21.25
N ASP A 362 5.14 -27.20 -20.76
CA ASP A 362 6.13 -27.90 -19.95
C ASP A 362 5.51 -28.38 -18.62
N LEU A 363 4.81 -27.49 -17.90
CA LEU A 363 4.10 -27.83 -16.66
C LEU A 363 3.01 -28.90 -16.86
N ARG A 364 2.33 -28.89 -18.01
CA ARG A 364 1.33 -29.91 -18.36
C ARG A 364 1.98 -31.25 -18.67
N LYS A 365 3.09 -31.24 -19.40
CA LYS A 365 3.87 -32.44 -19.72
C LYS A 365 4.39 -33.12 -18.45
N ASP A 366 4.82 -32.32 -17.48
CA ASP A 366 5.32 -32.79 -16.19
C ASP A 366 4.19 -33.18 -15.21
N GLY A 367 2.92 -33.05 -15.61
CA GLY A 367 1.76 -33.45 -14.81
C GLY A 367 1.38 -32.47 -13.69
N PHE A 368 1.95 -31.27 -13.65
CA PHE A 368 1.67 -30.29 -12.60
C PHE A 368 0.34 -29.56 -12.80
N VAL A 369 -0.08 -29.34 -14.05
CA VAL A 369 -1.28 -28.56 -14.37
C VAL A 369 -2.07 -29.17 -15.51
N GLU A 370 -3.39 -29.05 -15.45
CA GLU A 370 -4.30 -29.43 -16.52
C GLU A 370 -5.38 -28.36 -16.69
N ASN A 371 -5.67 -27.94 -17.93
CA ASN A 371 -6.82 -27.07 -18.20
C ASN A 371 -8.05 -27.94 -18.41
N ILE A 372 -8.98 -27.90 -17.46
CA ILE A 372 -10.28 -28.56 -17.49
C ILE A 372 -11.40 -27.65 -18.01
N GLY A 373 -11.07 -26.40 -18.35
CA GLY A 373 -12.00 -25.42 -18.92
C GLY A 373 -11.89 -25.27 -20.44
N ASN A 374 -12.61 -24.29 -20.97
CA ASN A 374 -12.61 -23.96 -22.39
C ASN A 374 -11.70 -22.77 -22.70
N LYS A 375 -11.36 -22.55 -23.98
CA LYS A 375 -10.46 -21.47 -24.42
C LYS A 375 -10.89 -20.06 -23.94
N ASN A 376 -12.20 -19.82 -23.80
CA ASN A 376 -12.77 -18.55 -23.36
C ASN A 376 -13.00 -18.47 -21.83
N HIS A 377 -13.07 -19.63 -21.17
CA HIS A 377 -13.28 -19.78 -19.73
C HIS A 377 -12.28 -20.81 -19.20
N PRO A 378 -10.99 -20.43 -19.08
CA PRO A 378 -9.96 -21.34 -18.63
C PRO A 378 -10.24 -21.75 -17.18
N LYS A 379 -10.02 -23.02 -16.87
CA LYS A 379 -10.08 -23.52 -15.50
C LYS A 379 -8.95 -24.52 -15.31
N TRP A 380 -8.01 -24.18 -14.46
CA TRP A 380 -6.78 -24.94 -14.25
C TRP A 380 -6.92 -25.80 -13.00
N ASN A 381 -6.78 -27.12 -13.18
CA ASN A 381 -6.54 -28.03 -12.08
C ASN A 381 -5.02 -28.10 -11.85
N VAL A 382 -4.59 -27.87 -10.61
CA VAL A 382 -3.17 -27.86 -10.25
C VAL A 382 -2.90 -28.99 -9.27
N TYR A 383 -2.07 -29.93 -9.70
CA TYR A 383 -1.70 -31.09 -8.92
C TYR A 383 -0.54 -30.72 -7.99
N ASN A 384 -0.60 -31.22 -6.76
CA ASN A 384 0.55 -31.22 -5.87
C ASN A 384 1.43 -32.39 -6.30
N GLY A 385 2.41 -32.13 -7.16
CA GLY A 385 3.49 -33.07 -7.43
C GLY A 385 4.37 -33.32 -6.22
#